data_AF-A0A0A7GJT6-F1
#
_entry.id   AF-A0A0A7GJT6-F1
#
_cell.length_a   1.000
_cell.length_b   1.000
_cell.length_c   1.000
_cell.angle_alpha   90.00
_cell.angle_beta   90.00
_cell.angle_gamma   90.00
#
_symmetry.space_group_name_H-M   'P 1'
#
loop_
_entity.id
_entity.type
_entity.pdbx_description
1 polymer ?
#
loop_
_entity_poly.entity_id
_entity_poly.type
_entity_poly.pdbx_seq_one_letter_code
_entity_poly.pdbx_strand_id
1 'polypeptide(L)' 'MNTEEMELKCPVCRKTHVVEKKVDVIVCRSRMVAVVRDRHGWRLMEVNTISEKQDSELDRQWGYHEG' A
#
# COMPACT_ATOMS: atom_id res chain seq x y z
N MET A 1 -6.16 -2.96 24.46
CA MET A 1 -5.50 -3.66 23.34
C MET A 1 -4.21 -2.90 23.07
N ASN A 2 -3.04 -3.51 23.28
CA ASN A 2 -1.77 -2.85 22.98
C ASN A 2 -1.61 -2.82 21.46
N THR A 3 -1.68 -1.64 20.87
CA THR A 3 -1.44 -1.45 19.45
C THR A 3 0.06 -1.52 19.22
N GLU A 4 0.52 -2.58 18.57
CA GLU A 4 1.95 -2.72 18.26
C GLU A 4 2.32 -1.72 17.16
N GLU A 5 3.17 -0.75 17.49
CA GLU A 5 3.72 0.22 16.55
C GLU A 5 5.01 -0.29 15.91
N MET A 6 5.32 0.16 14.69
CA MET A 6 6.55 -0.13 13.99
C MET A 6 7.01 1.02 13.10
N GLU A 7 8.31 1.04 12.83
CA GLU A 7 8.96 2.05 12.01
C GLU A 7 9.16 1.58 10.58
N LEU A 8 8.54 2.26 9.61
CA LEU A 8 8.63 1.95 8.19
C LEU A 8 9.13 3.13 7.37
N LYS A 9 10.02 2.87 6.41
CA LYS A 9 10.53 3.90 5.50
C LYS A 9 9.48 4.25 4.43
N CYS A 10 9.14 5.53 4.33
CA CYS A 10 8.20 6.05 3.35
C CYS A 10 8.82 6.13 1.95
N PRO A 11 8.19 5.56 0.90
CA PRO A 11 8.64 5.79 -0.46
C PRO A 11 8.42 7.24 -0.93
N VAL A 12 7.44 7.95 -0.37
CA VAL A 12 7.04 9.31 -0.80
C VAL A 12 7.94 10.40 -0.21
N CYS A 13 8.07 10.46 1.13
CA CYS A 13 8.84 11.51 1.79
C CYS A 13 10.28 11.11 2.14
N ARG A 14 10.65 9.84 1.93
CA ARG A 14 11.93 9.22 2.29
C ARG A 14 12.28 9.23 3.80
N LYS A 15 11.36 9.66 4.66
CA LYS A 15 11.47 9.59 6.13
C LYS A 15 10.88 8.29 6.67
N THR A 16 11.16 8.00 7.93
CA THR A 16 10.53 6.91 8.68
C THR A 16 9.19 7.35 9.25
N HIS A 17 8.15 6.55 9.10
CA HIS A 17 6.87 6.71 9.77
C HIS A 17 6.71 5.64 10.83
N VAL A 18 6.17 6.04 11.99
CA VAL A 18 5.64 5.09 12.97
C VAL A 18 4.21 4.78 12.56
N VAL A 19 3.90 3.51 12.37
CA VAL A 19 2.58 3.03 11.99
C VAL A 19 2.20 1.83 12.83
N GLU A 20 0.90 1.61 13.01
CA GLU A 20 0.39 0.43 13.66
C GLU A 20 0.64 -0.82 12.80
N LYS A 21 0.89 -1.99 13.42
CA LYS A 21 0.99 -3.30 12.76
C LYS A 21 -0.37 -3.83 12.27
N LYS A 22 -1.03 -3.05 11.44
CA LYS A 22 -2.28 -3.39 10.76
C LYS A 22 -2.20 -2.91 9.31
N VAL A 23 -2.95 -3.58 8.43
CA VAL A 23 -3.12 -3.08 7.05
C VAL A 23 -4.00 -1.84 7.13
N ASP A 24 -3.45 -0.71 6.75
CA ASP A 24 -4.14 0.58 6.78
C ASP A 24 -3.61 1.50 5.69
N VAL A 25 -4.43 2.48 5.28
CA VAL A 25 -4.06 3.50 4.31
C VAL A 25 -3.87 4.82 5.04
N ILE A 26 -2.66 5.37 4.93
CA ILE A 26 -2.30 6.66 5.49
C ILE A 26 -2.01 7.67 4.38
N VAL A 27 -2.15 8.95 4.69
CA VAL A 27 -1.82 10.04 3.75
C VAL A 27 -0.47 10.64 4.11
N CYS A 28 0.47 10.64 3.15
CA CYS A 28 1.77 11.27 3.28
C CYS A 28 2.00 12.26 2.14
N ARG A 29 2.22 13.54 2.43
CA ARG A 29 2.43 14.61 1.42
C ARG A 29 1.39 14.60 0.30
N SER A 30 0.12 14.50 0.67
CA SER A 30 -1.03 14.43 -0.26
C SER A 30 -1.02 13.20 -1.18
N ARG A 31 -0.24 12.17 -0.85
CA ARG A 31 -0.25 10.87 -1.53
C ARG A 31 -0.73 9.78 -0.58
N MET A 32 -1.50 8.83 -1.10
CA MET A 32 -1.94 7.67 -0.34
C MET A 32 -0.82 6.63 -0.25
N VAL A 33 -0.61 6.08 0.93
CA VAL A 33 0.41 5.06 1.20
C VAL A 33 -0.22 3.98 2.07
N ALA A 34 -0.10 2.72 1.66
CA ALA A 34 -0.62 1.57 2.38
C ALA A 34 0.48 0.87 3.18
N VAL A 35 0.15 0.49 4.42
CA VAL A 35 0.95 -0.44 5.22
C VAL A 35 0.61 -1.85 4.78
N VAL A 36 1.58 -2.57 4.24
CA VAL A 36 1.39 -3.94 3.74
C VAL A 36 2.41 -4.88 4.36
N ARG A 37 1.99 -6.13 4.58
CA ARG A 37 2.88 -7.22 4.98
C ARG A 37 3.09 -8.15 3.79
N ASP A 38 4.31 -8.19 3.28
CA ASP A 38 4.72 -9.12 2.22
C ASP A 38 5.67 -10.20 2.78
N ARG A 39 6.19 -11.05 1.90
CA ARG A 39 7.16 -12.13 2.25
C ARG A 39 8.48 -11.62 2.84
N HIS A 40 8.80 -10.35 2.67
CA HIS A 40 10.00 -9.67 3.19
C HIS A 40 9.71 -8.87 4.48
N GLY A 41 8.45 -8.81 4.93
CA GLY A 41 8.04 -8.15 6.17
C GLY A 41 7.07 -7.00 5.93
N TRP A 42 7.04 -6.05 6.86
CA TRP A 42 6.17 -4.89 6.78
C TRP A 42 6.83 -3.76 6.00
N ARG A 43 6.05 -3.08 5.14
CA ARG A 43 6.53 -1.96 4.33
C ARG A 43 5.41 -0.99 3.98
N LEU A 44 5.80 0.23 3.62
CA LEU A 44 4.92 1.23 3.06
C LEU A 44 4.98 1.19 1.53
N MET A 45 3.83 1.14 0.88
CA MET A 45 3.69 1.20 -0.58
C MET A 45 2.80 2.36 -0.99
N GLU A 46 3.24 3.12 -1.99
CA GLU A 46 2.43 4.19 -2.56
C GLU A 46 1.22 3.61 -3.31
N VAL A 47 0.02 4.11 -2.99
CA VAL A 47 -1.21 3.74 -3.66
C VAL A 47 -1.41 4.68 -4.83
N ASN A 48 -1.29 4.15 -6.04
CA ASN A 48 -1.61 4.88 -7.26
C ASN A 48 -3.04 4.57 -7.67
N THR A 49 -3.87 5.60 -7.79
CA THR A 49 -5.20 5.47 -8.41
C THR A 49 -5.01 5.21 -9.90
N ILE A 50 -5.55 4.10 -10.38
CA ILE A 50 -5.59 3.76 -11.80
C ILE A 50 -6.91 4.22 -12.41
N SER A 51 -6.89 4.55 -13.70
CA SER A 51 -8.11 4.80 -14.47
C SER A 51 -8.83 3.49 -14.82
N GLU A 52 -10.13 3.55 -15.13
CA GLU A 52 -10.92 2.38 -15.58
C GLU A 52 -10.27 1.66 -16.78
N LYS A 53 -9.62 2.41 -17.67
CA LYS A 53 -8.89 1.83 -18.79
C LYS A 53 -7.71 0.97 -18.33
N GLN A 54 -6.94 1.46 -17.35
CA GLN A 54 -5.80 0.73 -16.80
C GLN A 54 -6.26 -0.48 -15.97
N ASP A 55 -7.40 -0.36 -15.30
CA ASP A 55 -8.05 -1.45 -14.57
C ASP A 55 -8.40 -2.61 -15.52
N SER A 56 -9.07 -2.31 -16.63
CA SER A 56 -9.39 -3.30 -17.67
C SER A 56 -8.14 -3.94 -18.32
N GLU A 57 -7.04 -3.19 -18.43
CA GLU A 57 -5.76 -3.75 -18.90
C GLU A 57 -5.11 -4.68 -17.87
N LEU A 58 -5.25 -4.40 -16.58
CA LEU A 58 -4.77 -5.25 -15.49
C LEU A 58 -5.59 -6.54 -15.38
N ASP A 59 -6.91 -6.47 -15.49
CA ASP A 59 -7.80 -7.64 -15.48
C ASP A 59 -7.41 -8.66 -16.56
N ARG A 60 -7.10 -8.16 -17.76
CA ARG A 60 -6.60 -8.98 -18.88
C ARG A 60 -5.25 -9.62 -18.59
N GLN A 61 -4.35 -8.91 -17.90
CA GLN A 61 -3.03 -9.44 -17.54
C GLN A 61 -3.09 -10.46 -16.40
N TRP A 62 -4.01 -10.28 -15.45
CA TRP A 62 -4.15 -11.15 -14.28
C TRP A 62 -5.09 -12.33 -14.53
N GLY A 63 -5.65 -12.43 -15.73
CA GLY A 63 -6.43 -13.59 -16.15
C GLY A 63 -7.75 -13.74 -15.39
N TYR A 64 -8.34 -12.62 -14.95
CA TYR A 64 -9.68 -12.62 -14.37
C TYR A 64 -10.70 -12.92 -15.49
N HIS A 65 -10.80 -14.19 -15.86
CA HIS A 65 -12.02 -14.74 -16.43
C HIS A 65 -12.97 -14.93 -15.25
N GLU A 66 -13.93 -14.01 -15.10
CA GLU A 66 -15.16 -14.33 -14.38
C GLU A 66 -15.74 -15.60 -15.04
N GLY A 67 -15.73 -16.69 -14.28
CA GLY A 67 -16.49 -17.90 -14.59
C GLY A 67 -17.85 -17.83 -13.94
#